data_AF-A0A229HF37-F1
#
_entry.id   AF-A0A229HF37-F1
#
_cell.length_a   1.000
_cell.length_b   1.000
_cell.length_c   1.000
_cell.angle_alpha   90.00
_cell.angle_beta   90.00
_cell.angle_gamma   90.00
#
_symmetry.space_group_name_H-M   'P 1'
#
loop_
_entity.id
_entity.type
_entity.pdbx_description
1 polymer ?
#
loop_
_entity_poly.entity_id
_entity_poly.type
_entity_poly.pdbx_seq_one_letter_code
_entity_poly.pdbx_strand_id
1 'polypeptide(L)'
;MVTPEVEPYIRQKFAENAGLTEEQLFTADATLADVIASSPRMTNSIDLMEAFARTANGLRKDYGVRVRLPALPLDTPITTVLKTFLEEFEREQKEAAV
;
A
#
# COMPACT_ATOMS: atom_id res chain seq x y z
N MET A 1 4.26 12.09 -13.12
CA MET A 1 3.04 12.84 -12.78
C MET A 1 2.14 11.79 -12.20
N VAL A 2 2.04 11.74 -10.88
CA VAL A 2 1.16 10.80 -10.19
C VAL A 2 -0.23 11.13 -10.70
N THR A 3 -0.90 10.14 -11.31
CA THR A 3 -2.30 10.31 -11.67
C THR A 3 -3.02 10.69 -10.39
N PRO A 4 -3.65 11.88 -10.29
CA PRO A 4 -4.07 12.46 -9.00
C PRO A 4 -5.08 11.59 -8.22
N GLU A 5 -5.64 10.58 -8.87
CA GLU A 5 -6.60 9.63 -8.31
C GLU A 5 -5.96 8.36 -7.72
N VAL A 6 -4.68 8.08 -8.01
CA VAL A 6 -4.04 6.80 -7.62
C VAL A 6 -3.65 6.78 -6.15
N GLU A 7 -3.14 7.88 -5.60
CA GLU A 7 -2.81 7.94 -4.17
C GLU A 7 -4.06 7.74 -3.29
N PRO A 8 -5.17 8.49 -3.48
CA PRO A 8 -6.40 8.23 -2.75
C PRO A 8 -6.89 6.78 -2.93
N TYR A 9 -6.80 6.22 -4.14
CA TYR A 9 -7.16 4.83 -4.40
C TYR A 9 -6.32 3.84 -3.55
N ILE A 10 -4.99 3.99 -3.53
CA ILE A 10 -4.10 3.10 -2.78
C ILE A 10 -4.39 3.21 -1.28
N ARG A 11 -4.56 4.43 -0.78
CA ARG A 11 -4.86 4.70 0.63
C ARG A 11 -6.17 4.03 1.04
N GLN A 12 -7.24 4.27 0.29
CA GLN A 12 -8.55 3.69 0.54
C GLN A 12 -8.50 2.16 0.47
N LYS A 13 -7.90 1.59 -0.57
CA LYS A 13 -7.83 0.13 -0.75
C LYS A 13 -7.01 -0.55 0.34
N PHE A 14 -5.89 0.05 0.72
CA PHE A 14 -5.10 -0.49 1.82
C PHE A 14 -5.83 -0.40 3.15
N ALA A 15 -6.54 0.71 3.42
CA ALA A 15 -7.41 0.86 4.58
C ALA A 15 -8.49 -0.23 4.65
N GLU A 16 -9.19 -0.46 3.54
CA GLU A 16 -10.19 -1.54 3.41
C GLU A 16 -9.58 -2.92 3.69
N ASN A 17 -8.43 -3.23 3.09
CA ASN A 17 -7.76 -4.52 3.26
C ASN A 17 -7.23 -4.71 4.69
N ALA A 18 -6.73 -3.63 5.31
CA ALA A 18 -6.23 -3.62 6.67
C ALA A 18 -7.35 -3.55 7.73
N GLY A 19 -8.60 -3.26 7.35
CA GLY A 19 -9.69 -3.11 8.30
C GLY A 19 -9.50 -1.93 9.26
N LEU A 20 -8.82 -0.88 8.81
CA LEU A 20 -8.52 0.35 9.55
C LEU A 20 -9.01 1.56 8.76
N THR A 21 -9.17 2.71 9.41
CA THR A 21 -9.42 3.97 8.68
C THR A 21 -8.11 4.55 8.15
N GLU A 22 -8.20 5.43 7.14
CA GLU A 22 -7.03 6.16 6.65
C GLU A 22 -6.38 7.02 7.75
N GLU A 23 -7.17 7.58 8.65
CA GLU A 23 -6.69 8.39 9.78
C GLU A 23 -5.87 7.56 10.78
N GLN A 24 -6.24 6.29 10.97
CA GLN A 24 -5.49 5.36 11.83
C GLN A 24 -4.19 4.89 11.16
N LEU A 25 -4.25 4.63 9.85
CA LEU A 25 -3.11 4.13 9.10
C LEU A 25 -2.07 5.20 8.83
N PHE A 26 -2.45 6.31 8.23
CA PHE A 26 -1.50 7.29 7.69
C PHE A 26 -1.13 8.38 8.71
N THR A 27 -0.98 7.99 9.98
CA THR A 27 -0.33 8.86 10.98
C THR A 27 1.16 8.96 10.70
N ALA A 28 1.80 10.06 11.10
CA ALA A 28 3.20 10.32 10.77
C ALA A 28 4.18 9.25 11.29
N ASP A 29 3.84 8.59 12.40
CA ASP A 29 4.74 7.70 13.14
C ASP A 29 4.34 6.22 13.08
N ALA A 30 3.21 5.86 12.43
CA ALA A 30 2.78 4.46 12.38
C ALA A 30 3.72 3.60 11.51
N THR A 31 4.27 2.56 12.12
CA THR A 31 5.07 1.53 11.43
C THR A 31 4.19 0.38 10.94
N LEU A 32 4.74 -0.48 10.09
CA LEU A 32 4.05 -1.71 9.67
C LEU A 32 3.73 -2.64 10.87
N ALA A 33 4.57 -2.66 11.90
CA ALA A 33 4.27 -3.36 13.14
C ALA A 33 3.05 -2.78 13.87
N ASP A 34 2.93 -1.45 13.94
CA ASP A 34 1.79 -0.78 14.56
C ASP A 34 0.49 -1.04 13.79
N VAL A 35 0.56 -1.13 12.46
CA VAL A 35 -0.57 -1.51 11.61
C VAL A 35 -1.06 -2.92 11.95
N ILE A 36 -0.15 -3.89 12.10
CA ILE A 36 -0.50 -5.25 12.49
C ILE A 36 -1.14 -5.25 13.88
N ALA A 37 -0.55 -4.54 14.84
CA ALA A 37 -1.04 -4.49 16.22
C ALA A 37 -2.42 -3.81 16.34
N SER A 38 -2.70 -2.83 15.50
CA SER A 38 -3.94 -2.04 15.54
C SER A 38 -5.07 -2.65 14.72
N SER A 39 -4.73 -3.44 13.71
CA SER A 39 -5.71 -4.00 12.77
C SER A 39 -6.53 -5.14 13.39
N PRO A 40 -7.87 -5.10 13.30
CA PRO A 40 -8.70 -6.24 13.67
C PRO A 40 -8.64 -7.40 12.67
N ARG A 41 -7.95 -7.23 11.53
CA ARG A 41 -7.84 -8.21 10.44
C ARG A 41 -6.44 -8.82 10.30
N MET A 42 -5.47 -8.35 11.09
CA MET A 42 -4.10 -8.85 11.04
C MET A 42 -3.71 -9.46 12.38
N THR A 43 -3.08 -10.61 12.31
CA THR A 43 -2.47 -11.29 13.47
C THR A 43 -0.96 -11.30 13.34
N ASN A 44 -0.43 -11.22 12.12
CA ASN A 44 1.00 -11.28 11.84
C ASN A 44 1.37 -10.59 10.51
N SER A 45 2.65 -10.66 10.15
CA SER A 45 3.19 -10.04 8.94
C SER A 45 2.70 -10.69 7.63
N ILE A 46 2.20 -11.92 7.65
CA ILE A 46 1.61 -12.57 6.47
C ILE A 46 0.31 -11.86 6.09
N ASP A 47 -0.54 -11.53 7.08
CA ASP A 47 -1.79 -10.80 6.82
C ASP A 47 -1.53 -9.41 6.23
N LEU A 48 -0.48 -8.75 6.72
CA LEU A 48 0.00 -7.49 6.16
C LEU A 48 0.47 -7.64 4.71
N MET A 49 1.27 -8.67 4.42
CA MET A 49 1.69 -8.98 3.04
C MET A 49 0.50 -9.27 2.13
N GLU A 50 -0.51 -10.01 2.61
CA GLU A 50 -1.75 -10.24 1.87
C GLU A 50 -2.51 -8.95 1.58
N ALA A 51 -2.61 -8.05 2.56
CA ALA A 51 -3.26 -6.76 2.38
C ALA A 51 -2.57 -5.93 1.29
N PHE A 52 -1.24 -5.86 1.30
CA PHE A 52 -0.48 -5.22 0.22
C PHE A 52 -0.67 -5.90 -1.13
N ALA A 53 -0.67 -7.24 -1.17
CA ALA A 53 -0.90 -7.99 -2.39
C ALA A 53 -2.32 -7.75 -2.96
N ARG A 54 -3.34 -7.64 -2.11
CA ARG A 54 -4.71 -7.30 -2.52
C ARG A 54 -4.79 -5.88 -3.08
N THR A 55 -4.12 -4.91 -2.46
CA THR A 55 -4.03 -3.54 -2.98
C THR A 55 -3.33 -3.50 -4.33
N ALA A 56 -2.18 -4.17 -4.48
CA ALA A 56 -1.45 -4.25 -5.76
C ALA A 56 -2.28 -4.94 -6.86
N ASN A 57 -3.03 -5.98 -6.51
CA ASN A 57 -3.95 -6.64 -7.43
C ASN A 57 -5.12 -5.74 -7.85
N GLY A 58 -5.57 -4.83 -6.97
CA GLY A 58 -6.53 -3.78 -7.31
C GLY A 58 -5.99 -2.86 -8.42
N LEU A 59 -4.77 -2.36 -8.25
CA LEU A 59 -4.11 -1.53 -9.28
C LEU A 59 -3.96 -2.26 -10.62
N ARG A 60 -3.62 -3.55 -10.58
CA ARG A 60 -3.56 -4.35 -11.81
C ARG A 60 -4.91 -4.43 -12.53
N LYS A 61 -6.01 -4.57 -11.78
CA LYS A 61 -7.36 -4.69 -12.35
C LYS A 61 -7.87 -3.36 -12.90
N ASP A 62 -7.70 -2.30 -12.12
CA ASP A 62 -8.36 -1.01 -12.39
C ASP A 62 -7.49 -0.08 -13.26
N TYR A 63 -6.16 -0.23 -13.18
CA TYR A 63 -5.19 0.60 -13.92
C TYR A 63 -4.30 -0.20 -14.88
N GLY A 64 -4.37 -1.53 -14.89
CA GLY A 64 -3.51 -2.38 -15.72
C GLY A 64 -2.05 -2.47 -15.26
N VAL A 65 -1.71 -1.87 -14.11
CA VAL A 65 -0.32 -1.74 -13.63
C VAL A 65 0.02 -2.82 -12.61
N ARG A 66 1.11 -3.55 -12.83
CA ARG A 66 1.59 -4.58 -11.91
C ARG A 66 2.68 -4.05 -10.99
N VAL A 67 2.29 -3.46 -9.87
CA VAL A 67 3.22 -3.00 -8.84
C VAL A 67 3.88 -4.16 -8.11
N ARG A 68 5.19 -4.06 -7.86
CA ARG A 68 5.97 -5.00 -7.02
C ARG A 68 6.69 -4.22 -5.94
N LEU A 69 6.25 -4.37 -4.70
CA LEU A 69 6.95 -3.75 -3.57
C LEU A 69 8.26 -4.51 -3.26
N PRO A 70 9.33 -3.80 -2.86
CA PRO A 70 10.52 -4.42 -2.30
C PRO A 70 10.21 -5.05 -0.93
N ALA A 71 11.16 -5.84 -0.42
CA ALA A 71 11.10 -6.27 0.97
C ALA A 71 11.27 -5.05 1.89
N LEU A 72 10.34 -4.87 2.83
CA LEU A 72 10.32 -3.76 3.77
C LEU A 72 10.36 -4.29 5.22
N PRO A 73 11.25 -3.77 6.07
CA PRO A 73 11.27 -4.05 7.50
C PRO A 73 9.97 -3.63 8.21
N LEU A 74 9.59 -4.32 9.30
CA LEU A 74 8.34 -4.01 10.03
C LEU A 74 8.37 -2.66 10.78
N ASP A 75 9.55 -2.12 11.05
CA ASP A 75 9.78 -0.78 11.59
C ASP A 75 9.65 0.32 10.51
N THR A 76 9.41 -0.04 9.26
CA THR A 76 9.20 0.94 8.18
C THR A 76 7.91 1.74 8.44
N PRO A 77 7.96 3.09 8.39
CA PRO A 77 6.76 3.92 8.46
C PRO A 77 5.83 3.65 7.27
N ILE A 78 4.54 3.57 7.53
CA ILE A 78 3.53 3.32 6.49
C ILE A 78 3.49 4.42 5.42
N THR A 79 3.84 5.66 5.78
CA THR A 79 4.00 6.78 4.85
C THR A 79 5.14 6.54 3.85
N THR A 80 6.22 5.87 4.27
CA THR A 80 7.31 5.46 3.39
C THR A 80 6.85 4.35 2.46
N VAL A 81 6.07 3.39 2.97
CA VAL A 81 5.51 2.31 2.13
C VAL A 81 4.57 2.86 1.07
N LEU A 82 3.70 3.82 1.42
CA LEU A 82 2.83 4.51 0.45
C LEU A 82 3.64 5.20 -0.64
N LYS A 83 4.70 5.93 -0.24
CA LYS A 83 5.61 6.58 -1.19
C LYS A 83 6.24 5.57 -2.14
N THR A 84 6.76 4.45 -1.61
CA THR A 84 7.31 3.37 -2.43
C THR A 84 6.25 2.81 -3.38
N PHE A 85 5.00 2.62 -2.92
CA PHE A 85 3.90 2.15 -3.77
C PHE A 85 3.67 3.06 -4.99
N LEU A 86 3.68 4.38 -4.75
CA LEU A 86 3.48 5.38 -5.80
C LEU A 86 4.67 5.43 -6.77
N GLU A 87 5.90 5.36 -6.27
CA GLU A 87 7.11 5.33 -7.08
C GLU A 87 7.15 4.10 -7.99
N GLU A 88 6.82 2.93 -7.45
CA GLU A 88 6.74 1.68 -8.20
C GLU A 88 5.62 1.75 -9.26
N PHE A 89 4.45 2.29 -8.91
CA PHE A 89 3.36 2.48 -9.86
C PHE A 89 3.76 3.42 -11.01
N GLU A 90 4.40 4.55 -10.72
CA GLU A 90 4.88 5.46 -11.75
C GLU A 90 5.94 4.81 -12.66
N ARG A 91 6.83 4.00 -12.09
CA ARG A 91 7.85 3.29 -12.87
C ARG A 91 7.21 2.31 -13.86
N GLU A 92 6.33 1.45 -13.36
CA GLU A 92 5.66 0.43 -14.18
C GLU A 92 4.72 1.07 -15.22
N GLN A 93 4.05 2.19 -14.90
CA GLN A 93 3.28 2.94 -15.89
C GLN A 93 4.15 3.47 -17.04
N LYS A 94 5.31 4.04 -16.73
CA LYS A 94 6.24 4.55 -17.74
C LYS A 94 6.77 3.43 -18.62
N GLU A 95 7.10 2.27 -18.04
CA GLU A 95 7.54 1.10 -18.79
C GLU A 95 6.44 0.51 -19.67
N ALA A 96 5.17 0.54 -19.23
CA ALA A 96 4.04 0.06 -20.01
C ALA A 96 3.60 1.01 -21.15
N ALA A 97 3.99 2.28 -21.09
CA ALA A 97 3.70 3.30 -22.10
C ALA A 97 4.75 3.38 -23.23
N VAL A 98 5.81 2.57 -23.15
CA VAL A 98 6.88 2.42 -24.15
C VAL A 98 6.67 1.13 -24.94
#